data_AF-U1X8T3-F1
#
_entry.id   AF-U1X8T3-F1
#
_cell.length_a   1.000
_cell.length_b   1.000
_cell.length_c   1.000
_cell.angle_alpha   90.00
_cell.angle_beta   90.00
_cell.angle_gamma   90.00
#
_symmetry.space_group_name_H-M   'P 1'
#
loop_
_entity.id
_entity.type
_entity.pdbx_description
1 polymer ?
#
loop_
_entity_poly.entity_id
_entity_poly.type
_entity_poly.pdbx_seq_one_letter_code
_entity_poly.pdbx_strand_id
1 'polypeptide(L)'
;MKNKTFKVLSTTALITALLTPSVFAEESNNSSENSPITTIEELDKQFDPETATDDILFADTTEVNEKVSPILNEKVISILEKNNIDFQIIDGNLKLNETSPEAITKVNQLLSQQSQTNGNVSLAATYPTAYVHMRGYDINTSKKFRAATKTALGAAVTEWAKSKGLASPYQIGVAAAAGFGLYYFIRADEENLYFAIKYYYRELGRELGPGRFDGNGNFIGDYEIKKETRVTKNSDYTGGSVTPDVRRSTILEPTF
;
A
#
# COMPACT_ATOMS: atom_id res chain seq x y z
N MET A 1 -31.39 -32.36 11.42
CA MET A 1 -30.82 -31.70 10.22
C MET A 1 -31.07 -30.21 10.36
N LYS A 2 -30.02 -29.39 10.46
CA LYS A 2 -30.12 -27.91 10.59
C LYS A 2 -29.54 -27.27 9.33
N ASN A 3 -30.37 -26.57 8.57
CA ASN A 3 -29.95 -25.79 7.41
C ASN A 3 -29.25 -24.51 7.90
N LYS A 4 -28.02 -24.26 7.40
CA LYS A 4 -27.33 -22.97 7.55
C LYS A 4 -27.58 -22.12 6.32
N THR A 5 -28.29 -21.02 6.50
CA THR A 5 -28.49 -19.97 5.50
C THR A 5 -27.28 -19.04 5.53
N PHE A 6 -26.52 -18.96 4.44
CA PHE A 6 -25.47 -17.95 4.26
C PHE A 6 -26.12 -16.61 3.86
N LYS A 7 -25.88 -15.56 4.65
CA LYS A 7 -26.21 -14.18 4.28
C LYS A 7 -25.21 -13.71 3.22
N VAL A 8 -25.73 -13.37 2.04
CA VAL A 8 -24.98 -12.68 0.98
C VAL A 8 -24.71 -11.25 1.45
N LEU A 9 -23.44 -10.88 1.62
CA LEU A 9 -23.04 -9.49 1.83
C LEU A 9 -23.18 -8.72 0.51
N SER A 10 -23.84 -7.57 0.59
CA SER A 10 -24.16 -6.67 -0.51
C SER A 10 -22.90 -6.18 -1.25
N THR A 11 -22.92 -6.32 -2.57
CA THR A 11 -21.90 -5.94 -3.57
C THR A 11 -21.51 -4.46 -3.56
N THR A 12 -22.23 -3.62 -2.81
CA THR A 12 -21.99 -2.17 -2.72
C THR A 12 -20.70 -1.80 -1.98
N ALA A 13 -20.24 -2.64 -1.05
CA ALA A 13 -19.04 -2.33 -0.25
C ALA A 13 -17.72 -2.44 -1.04
N LEU A 14 -17.69 -3.22 -2.13
CA LEU A 14 -16.48 -3.43 -2.93
C LEU A 14 -16.15 -2.22 -3.83
N ILE A 15 -17.15 -1.43 -4.20
CA ILE A 15 -16.99 -0.30 -5.13
C ILE A 15 -16.44 0.95 -4.41
N THR A 16 -16.68 1.10 -3.10
CA THR A 16 -16.24 2.28 -2.34
C THR A 16 -14.75 2.26 -2.00
N ALA A 17 -14.12 1.09 -1.92
CA ALA A 17 -12.69 0.97 -1.61
C ALA A 17 -11.76 1.43 -2.76
N LEU A 18 -12.27 1.52 -3.99
CA LEU A 18 -11.53 1.96 -5.18
C LEU A 18 -11.59 3.48 -5.43
N LEU A 19 -12.25 4.24 -4.55
CA LEU A 19 -12.64 5.64 -4.81
C LEU A 19 -12.05 6.68 -3.84
N THR A 20 -10.98 6.41 -3.08
CA THR A 20 -10.28 7.50 -2.39
C THR A 20 -9.43 8.32 -3.39
N PRO A 21 -9.80 9.57 -3.72
CA PRO A 21 -9.04 10.38 -4.65
C PRO A 21 -8.06 11.25 -3.86
N SER A 22 -6.76 10.96 -3.91
CA SER A 22 -5.76 11.97 -3.56
C SER A 22 -5.47 12.83 -4.79
N VAL A 23 -6.09 14.01 -4.77
CA VAL A 23 -5.85 15.22 -5.58
C VAL A 23 -4.48 15.26 -6.26
N PHE A 24 -4.47 15.36 -7.59
CA PHE A 24 -3.49 16.19 -8.31
C PHE A 24 -4.13 16.68 -9.61
N ALA A 25 -4.40 17.98 -9.62
CA ALA A 25 -4.62 18.76 -10.83
C ALA A 25 -3.24 19.09 -11.41
N GLU A 26 -3.02 18.82 -12.69
CA GLU A 26 -2.03 19.59 -13.46
C GLU A 26 -2.37 19.58 -14.95
N GLU A 27 -2.02 20.71 -15.55
CA GLU A 27 -2.51 21.33 -16.78
C GLU A 27 -2.26 20.53 -18.06
N SER A 28 -3.25 20.57 -18.95
CA SER A 28 -3.14 20.16 -20.34
C SER A 28 -2.33 21.20 -21.13
N ASN A 29 -1.31 20.76 -21.85
CA ASN A 29 -0.81 21.49 -23.01
C ASN A 29 -0.86 20.63 -24.27
N ASN A 30 -1.54 21.18 -25.28
CA ASN A 30 -1.80 20.65 -26.60
C ASN A 30 -0.52 20.40 -27.41
N SER A 31 -0.57 19.38 -28.27
CA SER A 31 -0.17 19.52 -29.67
C SER A 31 -0.77 18.37 -30.48
N SER A 32 -1.75 18.70 -31.32
CA SER A 32 -2.28 17.79 -32.34
C SER A 32 -1.25 17.63 -33.46
N GLU A 33 -1.16 16.43 -34.05
CA GLU A 33 -0.89 16.31 -35.47
C GLU A 33 -1.51 15.03 -36.02
N ASN A 34 -2.33 15.22 -37.06
CA ASN A 34 -3.10 14.22 -37.78
C ASN A 34 -2.19 13.34 -38.64
N SER A 35 -2.53 12.05 -38.76
CA SER A 35 -2.34 11.25 -39.99
C SER A 35 -3.08 9.90 -39.91
N PRO A 36 -3.41 9.27 -41.06
CA PRO A 36 -4.79 8.87 -41.35
C PRO A 36 -5.13 7.41 -41.05
N ILE A 37 -6.42 7.21 -40.81
CA ILE A 37 -7.17 5.96 -40.76
C ILE A 37 -6.96 5.17 -42.06
N THR A 38 -6.49 3.94 -41.95
CA THR A 38 -6.62 2.92 -42.99
C THR A 38 -7.64 1.87 -42.54
N THR A 39 -8.54 1.57 -43.45
CA THR A 39 -9.81 0.85 -43.30
C THR A 39 -9.64 -0.62 -42.87
N ILE A 40 -10.56 -1.11 -42.05
CA ILE A 40 -10.59 -2.43 -41.39
C ILE A 40 -10.91 -3.62 -42.35
N GLU A 41 -10.94 -3.43 -43.67
CA GLU A 41 -11.43 -4.46 -44.62
C GLU A 41 -10.34 -5.37 -45.24
N GLU A 42 -9.08 -5.33 -44.80
CA GLU A 42 -7.99 -6.06 -45.48
C GLU A 42 -7.17 -7.01 -44.57
N LEU A 43 -7.78 -7.64 -43.56
CA LEU A 43 -7.12 -8.65 -42.71
C LEU A 43 -7.82 -10.02 -42.63
N ASP A 44 -8.76 -10.32 -43.55
CA ASP A 44 -9.56 -11.56 -43.48
C ASP A 44 -8.93 -12.78 -44.20
N LYS A 45 -7.61 -12.80 -44.40
CA LYS A 45 -6.89 -13.96 -45.00
C LYS A 45 -5.50 -14.16 -44.43
N GLN A 46 -5.40 -14.49 -43.14
CA GLN A 46 -4.35 -15.35 -42.59
C GLN A 46 -4.55 -15.55 -41.09
N PHE A 47 -5.44 -16.43 -40.69
CA PHE A 47 -5.40 -17.00 -39.35
C PHE A 47 -5.97 -18.42 -39.38
N ASP A 48 -5.09 -19.41 -39.50
CA ASP A 48 -5.39 -20.82 -39.22
C ASP A 48 -5.47 -20.98 -37.69
N PRO A 49 -6.62 -21.38 -37.11
CA PRO A 49 -6.79 -21.45 -35.66
C PRO A 49 -6.50 -22.86 -35.14
N GLU A 50 -5.31 -23.40 -35.39
CA GLU A 50 -4.82 -24.59 -34.68
C GLU A 50 -3.33 -24.42 -34.37
N THR A 51 -2.96 -24.64 -33.11
CA THR A 51 -1.59 -24.58 -32.52
C THR A 51 -1.16 -23.24 -31.89
N ALA A 52 -1.73 -22.92 -30.72
CA ALA A 52 -1.02 -22.18 -29.66
C ALA A 52 -1.75 -22.34 -28.32
N THR A 53 -1.84 -23.58 -27.81
CA THR A 53 -2.00 -23.82 -26.38
C THR A 53 -0.60 -23.80 -25.76
N ASP A 54 -0.07 -22.60 -25.54
CA ASP A 54 0.99 -22.40 -24.55
C ASP A 54 0.39 -21.59 -23.42
N ASP A 55 0.49 -22.15 -22.23
CA ASP A 55 -0.10 -21.72 -20.98
C ASP A 55 0.12 -20.22 -20.72
N ILE A 56 -0.92 -19.41 -20.95
CA ILE A 56 -1.01 -18.10 -20.31
C ILE A 56 -1.35 -18.37 -18.84
N LEU A 57 -0.30 -18.60 -18.07
CA LEU A 57 -0.35 -18.69 -16.62
C LEU A 57 -0.71 -17.29 -16.11
N PHE A 58 -2.01 -17.00 -16.02
CA PHE A 58 -2.51 -15.86 -15.26
C PHE A 58 -2.11 -16.11 -13.80
N ALA A 59 -1.00 -15.50 -13.39
CA ALA A 59 -0.66 -15.42 -11.99
C ALA A 59 -1.87 -14.79 -11.28
N ASP A 60 -2.49 -15.58 -10.42
CA ASP A 60 -3.58 -15.17 -9.55
C ASP A 60 -3.04 -14.08 -8.62
N THR A 61 -3.05 -12.83 -9.07
CA THR A 61 -2.94 -11.69 -8.18
C THR A 61 -4.30 -11.51 -7.54
N THR A 62 -4.67 -12.44 -6.66
CA THR A 62 -5.37 -12.04 -5.45
C THR A 62 -4.53 -10.92 -4.86
N GLU A 63 -4.94 -9.67 -5.11
CA GLU A 63 -4.64 -8.58 -4.20
C GLU A 63 -5.19 -9.03 -2.85
N VAL A 64 -4.33 -9.70 -2.09
CA VAL A 64 -4.54 -9.85 -0.67
C VAL A 64 -4.51 -8.41 -0.18
N ASN A 65 -5.69 -7.79 -0.09
CA ASN A 65 -5.96 -6.72 0.86
C ASN A 65 -5.79 -7.32 2.26
N GLU A 66 -4.62 -7.87 2.55
CA GLU A 66 -4.16 -8.13 3.89
C GLU A 66 -4.04 -6.73 4.44
N LYS A 67 -5.06 -6.35 5.20
CA LYS A 67 -5.02 -5.14 6.00
C LYS A 67 -3.70 -5.19 6.75
N VAL A 68 -2.74 -4.38 6.31
CA VAL A 68 -1.38 -4.41 6.84
C VAL A 68 -1.51 -4.23 8.33
N SER A 69 -1.07 -5.24 9.08
CA SER A 69 -1.17 -5.18 10.54
C SER A 69 -0.29 -4.01 11.01
N PRO A 70 -0.83 -3.10 11.84
CA PRO A 70 -0.06 -1.97 12.33
C PRO A 70 1.22 -2.47 13.00
N ILE A 71 2.35 -1.86 12.64
CA ILE A 71 3.62 -2.21 13.28
C ILE A 71 3.60 -1.61 14.68
N LEU A 72 3.69 -2.45 15.71
CA LEU A 72 3.71 -2.01 17.10
C LEU A 72 5.15 -1.87 17.61
N ASN A 73 5.35 -0.97 18.56
CA ASN A 73 6.66 -0.83 19.20
C ASN A 73 6.90 -1.94 20.24
N GLU A 74 7.57 -3.02 19.81
CA GLU A 74 7.89 -4.16 20.66
C GLU A 74 8.73 -3.80 21.89
N LYS A 75 9.61 -2.79 21.80
CA LYS A 75 10.41 -2.34 22.94
C LYS A 75 9.53 -1.69 24.01
N VAL A 76 8.60 -0.84 23.59
CA VAL A 76 7.66 -0.18 24.52
C VAL A 76 6.76 -1.24 25.17
N ILE A 77 6.21 -2.17 24.38
CA ILE A 77 5.41 -3.30 24.90
C ILE A 77 6.20 -4.08 25.95
N SER A 78 7.45 -4.46 25.65
CA SER A 78 8.31 -5.20 26.57
C SER A 78 8.56 -4.45 27.87
N ILE A 79 8.67 -3.11 27.82
CA ILE A 79 8.83 -2.27 29.02
C ILE A 79 7.55 -2.25 29.85
N LEU A 80 6.39 -2.11 29.21
CA LEU A 80 5.10 -2.10 29.90
C LEU A 80 4.81 -3.44 30.59
N GLU A 81 5.01 -4.56 29.87
CA GLU A 81 4.81 -5.91 30.40
C GLU A 81 5.75 -6.20 31.56
N LYS A 82 7.05 -5.88 31.43
CA LYS A 82 8.04 -6.10 32.50
C LYS A 82 7.72 -5.34 33.79
N ASN A 83 7.05 -4.19 33.67
CA ASN A 83 6.69 -3.35 34.81
C ASN A 83 5.24 -3.55 35.28
N ASN A 84 4.52 -4.55 34.76
CA ASN A 84 3.11 -4.84 35.06
C ASN A 84 2.20 -3.61 34.85
N ILE A 85 2.40 -2.89 33.74
CA ILE A 85 1.56 -1.75 33.36
C ILE A 85 0.52 -2.23 32.35
N ASP A 86 -0.76 -2.05 32.67
CA ASP A 86 -1.86 -2.44 31.81
C ASP A 86 -2.01 -1.48 30.61
N PHE A 87 -2.11 -2.05 29.41
CA PHE A 87 -2.31 -1.31 28.17
C PHE A 87 -3.28 -2.05 27.23
N GLN A 88 -3.73 -1.33 26.22
CA GLN A 88 -4.64 -1.80 25.17
C GLN A 88 -4.15 -1.27 23.81
N ILE A 89 -4.42 -2.02 22.74
CA ILE A 89 -4.11 -1.62 21.37
C ILE A 89 -5.40 -1.17 20.71
N ILE A 90 -5.51 0.13 20.42
CA ILE A 90 -6.67 0.74 19.76
C ILE A 90 -6.20 1.28 18.41
N ASP A 91 -6.80 0.79 17.32
CA ASP A 91 -6.48 1.21 15.95
C ASP A 91 -4.97 1.14 15.62
N GLY A 92 -4.28 0.12 16.13
CA GLY A 92 -2.84 -0.05 15.90
C GLY A 92 -1.93 0.84 16.75
N ASN A 93 -2.49 1.63 17.67
CA ASN A 93 -1.72 2.45 18.60
C ASN A 93 -1.84 1.92 20.03
N LEU A 94 -0.75 2.03 20.79
CA LEU A 94 -0.70 1.67 22.20
C LEU A 94 -1.42 2.74 23.03
N LYS A 95 -2.28 2.30 23.95
CA LYS A 95 -2.97 3.16 24.89
C LYS A 95 -2.92 2.57 26.30
N LEU A 96 -2.60 3.39 27.30
CA LEU A 96 -2.63 3.00 28.70
C LEU A 96 -4.08 2.85 29.18
N ASN A 97 -4.32 1.88 30.06
CA ASN A 97 -5.63 1.72 30.71
C ASN A 97 -5.81 2.76 31.83
N GLU A 98 -4.75 3.05 32.57
CA GLU A 98 -4.73 4.10 33.59
C GLU A 98 -4.15 5.40 33.02
N THR A 99 -4.95 6.47 33.02
CA THR A 99 -4.58 7.78 32.47
C THR A 99 -4.45 8.85 33.55
N SER A 100 -4.18 8.46 34.80
CA SER A 100 -3.89 9.42 35.87
C SER A 100 -2.58 10.16 35.54
N PRO A 101 -2.47 11.48 35.82
CA PRO A 101 -1.24 12.23 35.57
C PRO A 101 -0.01 11.64 36.25
N GLU A 102 -0.17 11.08 37.46
CA GLU A 102 0.90 10.40 38.18
C GLU A 102 1.35 9.12 37.47
N ALA A 103 0.40 8.29 36.99
CA ALA A 103 0.72 7.07 36.25
C ALA A 103 1.45 7.39 34.94
N ILE A 104 0.94 8.33 34.14
CA ILE A 104 1.56 8.74 32.87
C ILE A 104 2.98 9.26 33.10
N THR A 105 3.18 10.10 34.12
CA THR A 105 4.50 10.63 34.47
C THR A 105 5.47 9.50 34.84
N LYS A 106 5.01 8.53 35.65
CA LYS A 106 5.80 7.37 36.05
C LYS A 106 6.18 6.50 34.84
N VAL A 107 5.24 6.21 33.93
CA VAL A 107 5.51 5.44 32.71
C VAL A 107 6.52 6.17 31.81
N ASN A 108 6.35 7.47 31.60
CA ASN A 108 7.28 8.26 30.79
C ASN A 108 8.69 8.32 31.39
N GLN A 109 8.80 8.40 32.72
CA GLN A 109 10.09 8.30 33.41
C GLN A 109 10.74 6.92 33.23
N LEU A 110 9.95 5.83 33.31
CA LEU A 110 10.45 4.47 33.08
C LEU A 110 10.98 4.29 31.65
N LEU A 111 10.22 4.73 30.64
CA LEU A 111 10.65 4.68 29.23
C LEU A 111 11.97 5.42 29.02
N SER A 112 12.11 6.59 29.65
CA SER A 112 13.31 7.43 29.55
C SER A 112 14.51 6.78 30.24
N GLN A 113 14.33 6.29 31.46
CA GLN A 113 15.40 5.67 32.25
C GLN A 113 15.89 4.39 31.60
N GLN A 114 14.98 3.52 31.15
CA GLN A 114 15.33 2.24 30.55
C GLN A 114 15.98 2.40 29.16
N SER A 115 15.71 3.53 28.49
CA SER A 115 16.41 3.92 27.26
C SER A 115 17.84 4.43 27.52
N GLN A 116 18.13 4.94 28.71
CA GLN A 116 19.46 5.47 29.10
C GLN A 116 20.32 4.46 29.88
N THR A 117 19.73 3.52 30.63
CA THR A 117 20.42 2.68 31.63
C THR A 117 20.77 1.26 31.17
N ASN A 118 20.36 0.82 29.99
CA ASN A 118 20.68 -0.52 29.50
C ASN A 118 22.07 -0.59 28.85
N GLY A 119 23.12 -0.46 29.67
CA GLY A 119 24.49 -0.82 29.34
C GLY A 119 24.80 -2.33 29.43
N ASN A 120 23.86 -3.17 29.88
CA ASN A 120 24.09 -4.60 30.20
C ASN A 120 23.06 -5.59 29.58
N VAL A 121 22.31 -5.18 28.56
CA VAL A 121 21.60 -6.11 27.64
C VAL A 121 22.22 -5.88 26.27
N SER A 122 22.62 -6.93 25.55
CA SER A 122 23.61 -6.92 24.47
C SER A 122 23.33 -6.08 23.21
N LEU A 123 22.36 -5.16 23.25
CA LEU A 123 22.07 -4.15 22.24
C LEU A 123 21.56 -2.90 22.98
N ALA A 124 22.46 -2.11 23.56
CA ALA A 124 22.15 -0.72 23.87
C ALA A 124 21.72 -0.09 22.54
N ALA A 125 20.43 0.26 22.41
CA ALA A 125 19.94 0.87 21.19
C ALA A 125 20.56 2.26 21.07
N THR A 126 21.69 2.37 20.36
CA THR A 126 22.26 3.67 19.99
C THR A 126 21.24 4.35 19.10
N TYR A 127 20.67 5.43 19.62
CA TYR A 127 19.75 6.26 18.86
C TYR A 127 20.53 7.23 17.96
N PRO A 128 20.08 7.48 16.72
CA PRO A 128 18.95 6.83 16.07
C PRO A 128 19.26 5.37 15.73
N THR A 129 18.25 4.51 15.83
CA THR A 129 18.37 3.09 15.47
C THR A 129 18.63 2.89 13.98
N ALA A 130 19.11 1.70 13.61
CA ALA A 130 19.20 1.32 12.20
C ALA A 130 17.80 1.25 11.57
N TYR A 131 17.71 1.53 10.27
CA TYR A 131 16.44 1.40 9.54
C TYR A 131 15.98 -0.06 9.49
N VAL A 132 14.73 -0.27 9.84
CA VAL A 132 14.02 -1.55 9.77
C VAL A 132 13.02 -1.49 8.63
N HIS A 133 13.01 -2.53 7.78
CA HIS A 133 12.16 -2.61 6.58
C HIS A 133 10.70 -2.96 6.95
N MET A 134 9.76 -2.13 6.50
CA MET A 134 8.31 -2.28 6.69
C MET A 134 7.71 -3.11 5.54
N ARG A 135 8.06 -4.41 5.47
CA ARG A 135 7.70 -5.31 4.35
C ARG A 135 6.22 -5.30 3.96
N GLY A 136 5.31 -5.16 4.92
CA GLY A 136 3.87 -5.15 4.67
C GLY A 136 3.39 -3.96 3.83
N TYR A 137 4.21 -2.92 3.65
CA TYR A 137 3.87 -1.72 2.90
C TYR A 137 4.59 -1.63 1.54
N ASP A 138 5.32 -2.66 1.14
CA ASP A 138 6.03 -2.64 -0.14
C ASP A 138 5.03 -2.55 -1.31
N ILE A 139 5.28 -1.64 -2.24
CA ILE A 139 4.46 -1.46 -3.44
C ILE A 139 5.32 -1.76 -4.66
N ASN A 140 4.92 -2.77 -5.42
CA ASN A 140 5.55 -3.14 -6.68
C ASN A 140 4.55 -3.01 -7.82
N THR A 141 4.88 -2.26 -8.85
CA THR A 141 3.99 -2.03 -9.99
C THR A 141 4.77 -1.66 -11.25
N SER A 142 4.08 -1.48 -12.37
CA SER A 142 4.71 -1.00 -13.61
C SER A 142 3.88 0.07 -14.29
N LYS A 143 4.53 0.86 -15.15
CA LYS A 143 3.89 1.91 -15.96
C LYS A 143 2.77 1.31 -16.80
N LYS A 144 3.06 0.21 -17.50
CA LYS A 144 2.06 -0.49 -18.32
C LYS A 144 0.90 -1.01 -17.47
N PHE A 145 1.18 -1.68 -16.35
CA PHE A 145 0.14 -2.21 -15.48
C PHE A 145 -0.79 -1.09 -14.97
N ARG A 146 -0.23 0.00 -14.42
CA ARG A 146 -1.03 1.13 -13.93
C ARG A 146 -1.90 1.76 -15.01
N ALA A 147 -1.37 1.89 -16.22
CA ALA A 147 -2.10 2.46 -17.34
C ALA A 147 -3.21 1.51 -17.83
N ALA A 148 -2.92 0.21 -17.96
CA ALA A 148 -3.89 -0.82 -18.30
C ALA A 148 -5.04 -0.88 -17.28
N THR A 149 -4.74 -0.82 -15.98
CA THR A 149 -5.76 -0.78 -14.91
C THR A 149 -6.63 0.47 -15.03
N LYS A 150 -6.06 1.63 -15.34
CA LYS A 150 -6.85 2.86 -15.59
C LYS A 150 -7.74 2.73 -16.82
N THR A 151 -7.25 2.11 -17.89
CA THR A 151 -8.06 1.83 -19.09
C THR A 151 -9.19 0.86 -18.80
N ALA A 152 -8.92 -0.20 -18.04
CA ALA A 152 -9.91 -1.17 -17.59
C ALA A 152 -11.03 -0.49 -16.77
N LEU A 153 -10.65 0.39 -15.83
CA LEU A 153 -11.61 1.17 -15.06
C LEU A 153 -12.45 2.10 -15.95
N GLY A 154 -11.81 2.77 -16.92
CA GLY A 154 -12.52 3.62 -17.89
C GLY A 154 -13.56 2.84 -18.72
N ALA A 155 -13.19 1.65 -19.18
CA ALA A 155 -14.10 0.76 -19.92
C ALA A 155 -15.26 0.27 -19.04
N ALA A 156 -14.98 -0.13 -17.79
CA ALA A 156 -15.97 -0.52 -16.80
C ALA A 156 -17.00 0.60 -16.54
N VAL A 157 -16.53 1.83 -16.30
CA VAL A 157 -17.38 3.00 -16.07
C VAL A 157 -18.20 3.34 -17.31
N THR A 158 -17.64 3.18 -18.50
CA THR A 158 -18.34 3.42 -19.77
C THR A 158 -19.48 2.43 -19.96
N GLU A 159 -19.26 1.14 -19.70
CA GLU A 159 -20.33 0.13 -19.80
C GLU A 159 -21.42 0.33 -18.74
N TRP A 160 -21.03 0.71 -17.51
CA TRP A 160 -21.97 1.10 -16.47
C TRP A 160 -22.83 2.31 -16.89
N ALA A 161 -22.21 3.36 -17.43
CA ALA A 161 -22.90 4.57 -17.86
C ALA A 161 -23.82 4.31 -19.06
N LYS A 162 -23.36 3.55 -20.06
CA LYS A 162 -24.15 3.13 -21.22
C LYS A 162 -25.39 2.34 -20.81
N SER A 163 -25.27 1.53 -19.76
CA SER A 163 -26.38 0.78 -19.17
C SER A 163 -27.20 1.61 -18.18
N LYS A 164 -27.03 2.93 -18.13
CA LYS A 164 -27.72 3.86 -17.21
C LYS A 164 -27.59 3.47 -15.74
N GLY A 165 -26.44 2.90 -15.38
CA GLY A 165 -26.13 2.42 -14.04
C GLY A 165 -26.71 1.06 -13.68
N LEU A 166 -27.36 0.36 -14.62
CA LEU A 166 -27.98 -0.95 -14.43
C LEU A 166 -27.18 -2.09 -15.08
N ALA A 167 -25.91 -1.86 -15.42
CA ALA A 167 -25.04 -2.91 -15.95
C ALA A 167 -24.91 -4.05 -14.93
N SER A 168 -25.00 -5.29 -15.41
CA SER A 168 -24.70 -6.45 -14.58
C SER A 168 -23.20 -6.49 -14.22
N PRO A 169 -22.82 -7.06 -13.06
CA PRO A 169 -21.41 -7.23 -12.71
C PRO A 169 -20.59 -7.96 -13.78
N TYR A 170 -21.21 -8.91 -14.48
CA TYR A 170 -20.58 -9.63 -15.59
C TYR A 170 -20.22 -8.69 -16.75
N GLN A 171 -21.14 -7.82 -17.19
CA GLN A 171 -20.88 -6.87 -18.28
C GLN A 171 -19.77 -5.89 -17.92
N ILE A 172 -19.77 -5.38 -16.69
CA ILE A 172 -18.71 -4.50 -16.17
C ILE A 172 -17.37 -5.23 -16.18
N GLY A 173 -17.34 -6.48 -15.73
CA GLY A 173 -16.13 -7.31 -15.71
C GLY A 173 -15.56 -7.59 -17.09
N VAL A 174 -16.42 -7.94 -18.06
CA VAL A 174 -16.02 -8.16 -19.46
C VAL A 174 -15.45 -6.88 -20.06
N ALA A 175 -16.10 -5.73 -19.85
CA ALA A 175 -15.60 -4.45 -20.34
C ALA A 175 -14.24 -4.09 -19.73
N ALA A 176 -14.06 -4.30 -18.42
CA ALA A 176 -12.80 -4.07 -17.73
C ALA A 176 -11.68 -4.96 -18.29
N ALA A 177 -11.93 -6.26 -18.43
CA ALA A 177 -10.96 -7.22 -18.96
C ALA A 177 -10.57 -6.91 -20.41
N ALA A 178 -11.55 -6.56 -21.25
CA ALA A 178 -11.30 -6.13 -22.62
C ALA A 178 -10.46 -4.85 -22.68
N GLY A 179 -10.77 -3.84 -21.86
CA GLY A 179 -10.00 -2.61 -21.76
C GLY A 179 -8.56 -2.86 -21.31
N PHE A 180 -8.36 -3.74 -20.33
CA PHE A 180 -7.04 -4.14 -19.86
C PHE A 180 -6.24 -4.84 -20.97
N GLY A 181 -6.82 -5.86 -21.61
CA GLY A 181 -6.17 -6.64 -22.66
C GLY A 181 -5.83 -5.81 -23.91
N LEU A 182 -6.76 -4.97 -24.37
CA LEU A 182 -6.53 -4.06 -25.51
C LEU A 182 -5.36 -3.12 -25.25
N TYR A 183 -5.22 -2.58 -24.03
CA TYR A 183 -4.09 -1.72 -23.69
C TYR A 183 -2.75 -2.45 -23.86
N TYR A 184 -2.65 -3.68 -23.34
CA TYR A 184 -1.43 -4.49 -23.45
C TYR A 184 -1.11 -4.87 -24.90
N PHE A 185 -2.14 -5.22 -25.68
CA PHE A 185 -1.96 -5.61 -27.07
C PHE A 185 -1.51 -4.44 -27.95
N ILE A 186 -2.19 -3.29 -27.87
CA ILE A 186 -1.87 -2.10 -28.68
C ILE A 186 -0.49 -1.54 -28.33
N ARG A 187 -0.06 -1.68 -27.07
CA ARG A 187 1.22 -1.15 -26.58
C ARG A 187 2.22 -2.26 -26.26
N ALA A 188 2.15 -3.37 -26.99
CA ALA A 188 3.06 -4.50 -26.79
C ALA A 188 4.53 -4.05 -26.91
N ASP A 189 4.85 -3.24 -27.92
CA ASP A 189 6.22 -2.82 -28.25
C ASP A 189 6.75 -1.64 -27.42
N GLU A 190 5.90 -0.99 -26.60
CA GLU A 190 6.37 0.12 -25.77
C GLU A 190 7.31 -0.37 -24.65
N GLU A 191 8.36 0.39 -24.33
CA GLU A 191 9.22 0.07 -23.20
C GLU A 191 8.45 0.20 -21.86
N ASN A 192 8.57 -0.81 -21.00
CA ASN A 192 7.94 -0.78 -19.67
C ASN A 192 8.91 -0.24 -18.62
N LEU A 193 8.38 0.56 -17.69
CA LEU A 193 9.10 1.03 -16.51
C LEU A 193 8.46 0.42 -15.27
N TYR A 194 9.28 -0.14 -14.40
CA TYR A 194 8.89 -0.76 -13.14
C TYR A 194 9.16 0.20 -11.99
N PHE A 195 8.21 0.26 -11.07
CA PHE A 195 8.26 1.09 -9.88
C PHE A 195 8.20 0.18 -8.65
N ALA A 196 9.18 0.32 -7.75
CA ALA A 196 9.15 -0.32 -6.45
C ALA A 196 9.26 0.76 -5.37
N ILE A 197 8.35 0.73 -4.40
CA ILE A 197 8.39 1.61 -3.23
C ILE A 197 8.60 0.73 -2.01
N LYS A 198 9.69 0.98 -1.29
CA LYS A 198 9.98 0.31 -0.02
C LYS A 198 9.94 1.34 1.11
N TYR A 199 9.37 0.93 2.22
CA TYR A 199 9.27 1.78 3.41
C TYR A 199 10.14 1.22 4.53
N TYR A 200 10.82 2.10 5.24
CA TYR A 200 11.64 1.75 6.38
C TYR A 200 11.33 2.70 7.52
N TYR A 201 11.46 2.25 8.76
CA TYR A 201 11.37 3.12 9.91
C TYR A 201 12.63 3.01 10.77
N ARG A 202 12.92 4.05 11.53
CA ARG A 202 13.85 3.99 12.67
C ARG A 202 13.33 4.84 13.80
N GLU A 203 13.64 4.42 15.01
CA GLU A 203 13.44 5.20 16.23
C GLU A 203 14.55 6.24 16.36
N LEU A 204 14.18 7.50 16.60
CA LEU A 204 15.10 8.63 16.69
C LEU A 204 15.65 8.87 18.09
N GLY A 205 14.87 8.56 19.14
CA GLY A 205 15.33 8.61 20.52
C GLY A 205 15.71 9.98 21.06
N ARG A 206 15.21 11.09 20.50
CA ARG A 206 15.77 12.43 20.77
C ARG A 206 15.46 12.97 22.16
N GLU A 207 14.33 12.59 22.75
CA GLU A 207 13.87 13.17 24.02
C GLU A 207 13.68 12.12 25.14
N LEU A 208 13.04 10.98 24.86
CA LEU A 208 12.63 10.01 25.90
C LEU A 208 12.81 8.54 25.46
N GLY A 209 13.71 8.26 24.51
CA GLY A 209 13.84 6.93 23.91
C GLY A 209 12.77 6.66 22.84
N PRO A 210 12.09 5.51 22.83
CA PRO A 210 11.23 5.11 21.71
C PRO A 210 9.97 5.99 21.53
N GLY A 211 9.62 6.82 22.51
CA GLY A 211 8.46 7.71 22.49
C GLY A 211 7.98 8.09 23.90
N ARG A 212 6.75 8.60 24.01
CA ARG A 212 6.09 8.96 25.28
C ARG A 212 4.58 8.76 25.22
N PHE A 213 3.94 8.68 26.37
CA PHE A 213 2.48 8.74 26.50
C PHE A 213 2.00 10.19 26.72
N ASP A 214 0.92 10.57 26.03
CA ASP A 214 0.23 11.84 26.23
C ASP A 214 -0.66 11.83 27.49
N GLY A 215 -1.28 12.97 27.81
CA GLY A 215 -2.20 13.11 28.94
C GLY A 215 -3.47 12.24 28.86
N ASN A 216 -3.76 11.69 27.68
CA ASN A 216 -4.90 10.80 27.43
C ASN A 216 -4.48 9.32 27.41
N GLY A 217 -3.21 9.03 27.72
CA GLY A 217 -2.62 7.70 27.72
C GLY A 217 -2.32 7.14 26.33
N ASN A 218 -2.36 7.93 25.25
CA ASN A 218 -1.98 7.48 23.91
C ASN A 218 -0.46 7.53 23.74
N PHE A 219 0.11 6.49 23.13
CA PHE A 219 1.52 6.47 22.81
C PHE A 219 1.83 7.35 21.59
N ILE A 220 2.83 8.21 21.73
CA ILE A 220 3.40 9.07 20.71
C ILE A 220 4.86 8.63 20.52
N GLY A 221 5.13 7.94 19.43
CA GLY A 221 6.49 7.53 19.09
C GLY A 221 7.35 8.68 18.56
N ASP A 222 8.66 8.48 18.54
CA ASP A 222 9.62 9.37 17.88
C ASP A 222 10.31 8.61 16.74
N TYR A 223 9.66 8.61 15.57
CA TYR A 223 10.07 7.83 14.42
C TYR A 223 10.49 8.70 13.25
N GLU A 224 11.34 8.12 12.42
CA GLU A 224 11.63 8.60 11.09
C GLU A 224 11.32 7.50 10.09
N ILE A 225 10.46 7.80 9.13
CA ILE A 225 10.07 6.90 8.06
C ILE A 225 10.80 7.34 6.79
N LYS A 226 11.47 6.38 6.16
CA LYS A 226 12.14 6.54 4.87
C LYS A 226 11.36 5.76 3.81
N LYS A 227 10.94 6.46 2.77
CA LYS A 227 10.40 5.92 1.53
C LYS A 227 11.50 5.87 0.48
N GLU A 228 11.82 4.69 -0.02
CA GLU A 228 12.71 4.52 -1.16
C GLU A 228 11.88 4.22 -2.40
N THR A 229 11.86 5.16 -3.35
CA THR A 229 11.20 4.96 -4.64
C THR A 229 12.25 4.56 -5.67
N ARG A 230 12.14 3.34 -6.19
CA ARG A 230 12.96 2.84 -7.29
C ARG A 230 12.20 2.91 -8.60
N VAL A 231 12.87 3.39 -9.64
CA VAL A 231 12.40 3.35 -11.03
C VAL A 231 13.43 2.59 -11.86
N THR A 232 13.01 1.52 -12.52
CA THR A 232 13.91 0.66 -13.30
C THR A 232 13.23 0.11 -14.56
N LYS A 233 14.03 -0.39 -15.50
CA LYS A 233 13.57 -1.11 -16.69
C LYS A 233 13.44 -2.62 -16.45
N ASN A 234 14.01 -3.12 -15.35
CA ASN A 234 14.02 -4.54 -15.03
C ASN A 234 12.73 -4.95 -14.31
N SER A 235 12.12 -6.07 -14.74
CA SER A 235 10.87 -6.60 -14.15
C SER A 235 11.05 -7.19 -12.75
N ASP A 236 12.28 -7.52 -12.37
CA ASP A 236 12.65 -8.00 -11.02
C ASP A 236 12.89 -6.86 -10.01
N TYR A 237 12.62 -5.61 -10.41
CA TYR A 237 12.78 -4.41 -9.58
C TYR A 237 14.22 -4.17 -9.12
N THR A 238 15.22 -4.66 -9.86
CA THR A 238 16.65 -4.40 -9.61
C THR A 238 17.19 -3.26 -10.48
N GLY A 239 18.34 -2.70 -10.10
CA GLY A 239 18.99 -1.62 -10.85
C GLY A 239 18.19 -0.31 -10.90
N GLY A 240 18.47 0.54 -11.88
CA GLY A 240 17.79 1.82 -12.07
C GLY A 240 18.13 2.86 -11.00
N SER A 241 17.28 3.89 -10.90
CA SER A 241 17.45 5.00 -9.96
C SER A 241 16.65 4.78 -8.68
N VAL A 242 17.22 5.15 -7.53
CA VAL A 242 16.56 5.12 -6.22
C VAL A 242 16.53 6.52 -5.64
N THR A 243 15.33 7.00 -5.33
CA THR A 243 15.10 8.30 -4.71
C THR A 243 14.55 8.09 -3.29
N PRO A 244 15.30 8.46 -2.24
CA PRO A 244 14.81 8.46 -0.87
C PRO A 244 14.01 9.74 -0.54
N ASP A 245 12.90 9.59 0.17
CA ASP A 245 12.15 10.66 0.87
C ASP A 245 12.03 10.26 2.33
N VAL A 246 12.38 11.16 3.25
CA VAL A 246 12.47 10.87 4.69
C VAL A 246 11.62 11.86 5.46
N ARG A 247 10.67 11.36 6.26
CA ARG A 247 9.73 12.17 7.05
C ARG A 247 9.67 11.68 8.49
N ARG A 248 9.42 12.61 9.41
CA ARG A 248 9.17 12.28 10.81
C ARG A 248 7.74 11.83 11.00
N SER A 249 7.53 10.89 11.91
CA SER A 249 6.22 10.38 12.26
C SER A 249 6.14 10.05 13.75
N THR A 250 4.93 10.14 14.29
CA THR A 250 4.61 9.68 15.65
C THR A 250 4.04 8.28 15.69
N ILE A 251 3.76 7.70 14.53
CA ILE A 251 3.18 6.36 14.32
C ILE A 251 4.01 5.58 13.31
N LEU A 252 3.98 4.25 13.37
CA LEU A 252 4.69 3.36 12.45
C LEU A 252 3.84 3.04 11.21
N GLU A 253 3.36 4.08 10.55
CA GLU A 253 2.62 3.97 9.30
C GLU A 253 3.20 4.93 8.26
N PRO A 254 3.43 4.48 7.01
CA PRO A 254 4.03 5.31 5.99
C PRO A 254 3.04 6.35 5.46
N THR A 255 3.08 7.55 6.03
CA THR A 255 2.30 8.71 5.57
C THR A 255 3.16 9.60 4.66
N PHE A 256 2.97 9.51 3.34
CA PHE A 256 3.72 10.28 2.33
C PHE A 256 2.81 10.99 1.32
#